data_AF-A0A345QUQ8-F1
#
_entry.id   AF-A0A345QUQ8-F1
#
_cell.length_a   1.000
_cell.length_b   1.000
_cell.length_c   1.000
_cell.angle_alpha   90.00
_cell.angle_beta   90.00
_cell.angle_gamma   90.00
#
_symmetry.space_group_name_H-M   'P 1'
#
loop_
_entity.id
_entity.type
_entity.pdbx_description
1 polymer ?
#
loop_
_entity_poly.entity_id
_entity_poly.type
_entity_poly.pdbx_seq_one_letter_code
_entity_poly.pdbx_strand_id
1 'polypeptide(L)'
;MLQHGFATTPIEMQMMWLLKFQAPIDDIDLIFEAITDIEPLAHGKTNMNGYRHAPGQEYYRPREGTPTGAEEDIRKRPGVDEMSLFLPRDEDKLRRVIEAIYEVHCYYEPVIIVQEVLRSRGKGLDDNKNPHRWWNKTGDWKTANG
;
A
#
# COMPACT_ATOMS: atom_id res chain seq x y z
N MET A 1 0.33 -19.20 -12.32
CA MET A 1 0.19 -18.65 -10.95
C MET A 1 1.40 -19.08 -10.13
N LEU A 2 1.97 -18.18 -9.34
CA LEU A 2 3.02 -18.52 -8.38
C LEU A 2 2.36 -19.23 -7.20
N GLN A 3 2.68 -20.50 -6.95
CA GLN A 3 1.99 -21.30 -5.93
C GLN A 3 2.71 -21.28 -4.57
N HIS A 4 3.99 -20.94 -4.56
CA HIS A 4 4.82 -20.92 -3.36
C HIS A 4 5.95 -19.90 -3.47
N GLY A 5 6.47 -19.50 -2.30
CA GLY A 5 7.69 -18.72 -2.20
C GLY A 5 8.95 -19.50 -2.60
N PHE A 6 10.08 -18.80 -2.67
CA PHE A 6 11.38 -19.43 -2.87
C PHE A 6 12.51 -18.61 -2.23
N ALA A 7 13.62 -19.28 -1.96
CA ALA A 7 14.79 -18.66 -1.37
C ALA A 7 15.89 -18.42 -2.41
N THR A 8 16.60 -17.31 -2.25
CA THR A 8 17.93 -17.08 -2.81
C THR A 8 18.93 -16.98 -1.65
N THR A 9 20.22 -16.78 -1.94
CA THR A 9 21.23 -16.54 -0.88
C THR A 9 20.88 -15.32 -0.01
N PRO A 10 20.60 -14.11 -0.56
CA PRO A 10 20.34 -12.94 0.28
C PRO A 10 18.88 -12.71 0.68
N ILE A 11 17.91 -13.22 -0.10
CA ILE A 11 16.50 -12.89 0.06
C ILE A 11 15.60 -14.12 0.02
N GLU A 12 14.48 -14.03 0.73
CA GLU A 12 13.33 -14.92 0.60
C GLU A 12 12.24 -14.20 -0.20
N MET A 13 11.66 -14.86 -1.19
CA MET A 13 10.48 -14.40 -1.93
C MET A 13 9.24 -15.03 -1.28
N GLN A 14 8.42 -14.22 -0.63
CA GLN A 14 7.28 -14.65 0.18
C GLN A 14 5.95 -14.39 -0.55
N MET A 15 5.02 -15.34 -0.49
CA MET A 15 3.66 -15.15 -1.02
C MET A 15 2.91 -14.17 -0.12
N MET A 16 2.37 -13.11 -0.71
CA MET A 16 1.67 -12.02 -0.02
C MET A 16 0.47 -11.57 -0.85
N TRP A 17 -0.46 -10.86 -0.21
CA TRP A 17 -1.42 -10.00 -0.92
C TRP A 17 -0.76 -8.65 -1.19
N LEU A 18 -0.77 -8.19 -2.43
CA LEU A 18 -0.63 -6.77 -2.75
C LEU A 18 -2.01 -6.15 -2.69
N LEU A 19 -2.23 -5.27 -1.71
CA LEU A 19 -3.44 -4.47 -1.60
C LEU A 19 -3.15 -3.08 -2.15
N LYS A 20 -4.06 -2.58 -2.98
CA LYS A 20 -4.06 -1.19 -3.43
C LYS A 20 -5.41 -0.56 -3.16
N PHE A 21 -5.42 0.71 -2.81
CA PHE A 21 -6.64 1.51 -2.76
C PHE A 21 -6.39 2.92 -3.28
N GLN A 22 -7.44 3.55 -3.80
CA GLN A 22 -7.40 4.92 -4.31
C GLN A 22 -8.27 5.80 -3.44
N ALA A 23 -7.72 6.93 -2.99
CA ALA A 23 -8.41 7.84 -2.09
C ALA A 23 -8.01 9.30 -2.36
N PRO A 24 -8.85 10.27 -1.98
CA PRO A 24 -8.43 11.67 -1.93
C PRO A 24 -7.17 11.85 -1.08
N ILE A 25 -6.35 12.84 -1.44
CA ILE A 25 -5.15 13.19 -0.66
C ILE A 25 -5.45 13.49 0.82
N ASP A 26 -6.66 13.97 1.12
CA ASP A 26 -7.08 14.34 2.47
C ASP A 26 -7.45 13.12 3.35
N ASP A 27 -7.80 11.97 2.74
CA ASP A 27 -8.30 10.79 3.46
C ASP A 27 -7.32 9.60 3.43
N ILE A 28 -6.38 9.59 2.48
CA ILE A 28 -5.50 8.44 2.25
C ILE A 28 -4.64 8.05 3.47
N ASP A 29 -4.20 9.05 4.24
CA ASP A 29 -3.39 8.80 5.44
C ASP A 29 -4.25 8.30 6.61
N LEU A 30 -5.50 8.78 6.74
CA LEU A 30 -6.49 8.24 7.69
C LEU A 30 -6.80 6.77 7.41
N ILE A 31 -7.02 6.43 6.13
CA ILE A 31 -7.25 5.05 5.71
C ILE A 31 -6.02 4.20 6.02
N PHE A 32 -4.82 4.70 5.73
CA PHE A 32 -3.58 3.98 6.02
C PHE A 32 -3.40 3.71 7.51
N GLU A 33 -3.71 4.67 8.37
CA GLU A 33 -3.69 4.52 9.83
C GLU A 33 -4.64 3.40 10.30
N ALA A 34 -5.89 3.41 9.83
CA ALA A 34 -6.88 2.38 10.15
C ALA A 34 -6.43 0.97 9.73
N ILE A 35 -5.70 0.85 8.61
CA ILE A 35 -5.09 -0.43 8.20
C ILE A 35 -3.99 -0.84 9.18
N THR A 36 -3.12 0.10 9.58
CA THR A 36 -1.98 -0.18 10.45
C THR A 36 -2.37 -0.57 11.88
N ASP A 37 -3.55 -0.16 12.34
CA ASP A 37 -4.14 -0.61 13.61
C ASP A 37 -4.50 -2.11 13.61
N ILE A 38 -4.78 -2.68 12.43
CA ILE A 38 -5.14 -4.09 12.26
C ILE A 38 -3.89 -4.92 11.95
N GLU A 39 -3.06 -4.45 11.03
CA GLU A 39 -1.82 -5.10 10.61
C GLU A 39 -0.70 -4.07 10.60
N PRO A 40 0.34 -4.20 11.44
CA PRO A 40 1.44 -3.23 11.51
C PRO A 40 2.25 -3.05 10.23
N LEU A 41 2.03 -3.84 9.17
CA LEU A 41 2.72 -3.77 7.88
C LEU A 41 4.24 -3.89 8.03
N ALA A 42 4.68 -4.87 8.81
CA ALA A 42 6.10 -5.09 9.06
C ALA A 42 6.87 -5.48 7.78
N HIS A 43 8.08 -4.94 7.63
CA HIS A 43 9.03 -5.34 6.60
C HIS A 43 10.46 -5.33 7.15
N GLY A 44 10.95 -6.49 7.57
CA GLY A 44 12.25 -6.58 8.24
C GLY A 44 12.21 -5.88 9.60
N LYS A 45 12.92 -4.76 9.74
CA LYS A 45 12.99 -3.97 10.99
C LYS A 45 12.13 -2.71 10.97
N THR A 46 11.36 -2.47 9.91
CA THR A 46 10.42 -1.34 9.81
C THR A 46 8.99 -1.85 9.92
N ASN A 47 8.07 -1.00 10.37
CA ASN A 47 6.62 -1.18 10.32
C ASN A 47 5.99 0.00 9.56
N MET A 48 4.66 0.00 9.39
CA MET A 48 3.91 1.01 8.65
C MET A 48 4.44 1.19 7.22
N ASN A 49 4.77 0.07 6.54
CA ASN A 49 5.30 0.11 5.19
C ASN A 49 4.15 0.17 4.17
N GLY A 50 4.05 1.30 3.47
CA GLY A 50 3.23 1.49 2.27
C GLY A 50 4.01 2.27 1.22
N TYR A 51 3.51 2.27 0.00
CA TYR A 51 3.99 3.13 -1.08
C TYR A 51 2.82 3.90 -1.67
N ARG A 52 2.90 5.22 -1.57
CA ARG A 52 1.93 6.16 -2.11
C ARG A 52 2.41 6.65 -3.47
N HIS A 53 1.56 6.52 -4.47
CA HIS A 53 1.75 7.10 -5.79
C HIS A 53 0.83 8.31 -5.95
N ALA A 54 1.41 9.47 -6.26
CA ALA A 54 0.71 10.74 -6.34
C ALA A 54 1.10 11.53 -7.60
N PRO A 55 0.25 12.47 -8.08
CA PRO A 55 -1.21 12.50 -8.00
C PRO A 55 -1.86 11.99 -9.29
N GLY A 56 -2.98 11.29 -9.15
CA GLY A 56 -3.87 10.88 -10.24
C GLY A 56 -5.00 11.88 -10.51
N GLN A 57 -5.63 11.72 -11.68
CA GLN A 57 -6.90 12.36 -12.04
C GLN A 57 -7.96 11.27 -12.19
N GLU A 58 -8.97 11.30 -11.33
CA GLU A 58 -10.10 10.37 -11.40
C GLU A 58 -11.18 10.90 -12.36
N TYR A 59 -11.81 9.98 -13.09
CA TYR A 59 -12.90 10.26 -14.02
C TYR A 59 -14.11 9.41 -13.66
N TYR A 60 -15.25 10.05 -13.47
CA TYR A 60 -16.51 9.34 -13.20
C TYR A 60 -17.70 10.18 -13.64
N ARG A 61 -18.83 9.52 -13.91
CA ARG A 61 -20.11 10.19 -14.17
C ARG A 61 -21.17 9.59 -13.24
N PRO A 62 -21.68 10.36 -12.27
CA PRO A 62 -22.78 9.93 -11.41
C PRO A 62 -23.96 9.41 -12.23
N ARG A 63 -24.51 8.26 -11.84
CA ARG A 63 -25.72 7.67 -12.44
C ARG A 63 -26.88 7.75 -11.44
N GLU A 64 -28.08 7.42 -11.91
CA GLU A 64 -29.23 7.25 -11.04
C GLU A 64 -28.90 6.25 -9.91
N GLY A 65 -29.26 6.60 -8.67
CA GLY A 65 -28.92 5.83 -7.48
C GLY A 65 -27.62 6.26 -6.77
N THR A 66 -26.79 7.11 -7.37
CA THR A 66 -25.65 7.71 -6.65
C THR A 66 -26.11 8.80 -5.67
N PRO A 67 -25.38 9.07 -4.57
CA PRO A 67 -25.79 10.07 -3.57
C PRO A 67 -25.96 11.50 -4.11
N THR A 68 -25.29 11.84 -5.21
CA THR A 68 -25.37 13.17 -5.84
C THR A 68 -26.43 13.26 -6.95
N GLY A 69 -27.11 12.15 -7.26
CA GLY A 69 -28.01 12.06 -8.42
C GLY A 69 -27.27 11.88 -9.74
N ALA A 70 -28.04 11.58 -10.80
CA ALA A 70 -27.49 11.40 -12.15
C ALA A 70 -27.01 12.72 -12.76
N GLU A 71 -25.91 12.66 -13.50
CA GLU A 71 -25.35 13.79 -14.24
C GLU A 71 -25.06 13.41 -15.69
N GLU A 72 -25.12 14.39 -16.59
CA GLU A 72 -24.80 14.20 -18.01
C GLU A 72 -23.29 14.22 -18.25
N ASP A 73 -22.58 15.09 -17.52
CA ASP A 73 -21.16 15.36 -17.72
C ASP A 73 -20.25 14.45 -16.89
N ILE A 74 -19.05 14.18 -17.43
CA ILE A 74 -18.00 13.46 -16.71
C ILE A 74 -17.33 14.43 -15.72
N ARG A 75 -17.34 14.05 -14.44
CA ARG A 75 -16.52 14.68 -13.40
C ARG A 75 -15.07 14.27 -13.56
N LYS A 76 -14.19 15.23 -13.28
CA LYS A 76 -12.74 15.01 -13.24
C LYS A 76 -12.22 15.51 -11.90
N ARG A 77 -11.77 14.59 -11.05
CA ARG A 77 -11.34 14.90 -9.69
C ARG A 77 -9.81 14.82 -9.58
N PRO A 78 -9.12 15.94 -9.35
CA PRO A 78 -7.69 15.94 -9.07
C PRO A 78 -7.43 15.51 -7.62
N GLY A 79 -6.17 15.16 -7.34
CA GLY A 79 -5.74 14.85 -5.98
C GLY A 79 -6.30 13.52 -5.48
N VAL A 80 -6.34 12.52 -6.35
CA VAL A 80 -6.59 11.12 -5.98
C VAL A 80 -5.28 10.37 -6.08
N ASP A 81 -4.83 9.80 -4.96
CA ASP A 81 -3.60 9.04 -4.87
C ASP A 81 -3.90 7.54 -4.79
N GLU A 82 -2.95 6.71 -5.22
CA GLU A 82 -2.99 5.26 -5.03
C GLU A 82 -2.02 4.88 -3.90
N MET A 83 -2.55 4.25 -2.84
CA MET A 83 -1.73 3.59 -1.82
C MET A 83 -1.56 2.13 -2.18
N SER A 84 -0.35 1.60 -2.03
CA SER A 84 -0.05 0.19 -2.20
C SER A 84 0.71 -0.35 -0.99
N LEU A 85 0.29 -1.52 -0.50
CA LEU A 85 0.88 -2.17 0.67
C LEU A 85 0.78 -3.68 0.54
N PHE A 86 1.49 -4.40 1.41
CA PHE A 86 1.53 -5.85 1.38
C PHE A 86 0.99 -6.44 2.67
N LEU A 87 0.04 -7.36 2.56
CA LEU A 87 -0.48 -8.13 3.68
C LEU A 87 -0.01 -9.59 3.60
N PRO A 88 0.17 -10.28 4.74
CA PRO A 88 0.30 -11.73 4.77
C PRO A 88 -0.83 -12.39 3.97
N ARG A 89 -0.57 -13.54 3.34
CA ARG A 89 -1.59 -14.32 2.62
C ARG A 89 -2.56 -15.02 3.59
N ASP A 90 -3.35 -14.21 4.29
CA ASP A 90 -4.31 -14.55 5.33
C ASP A 90 -5.64 -13.85 4.96
N GLU A 91 -6.66 -14.65 4.67
CA GLU A 91 -7.96 -14.15 4.20
C GLU A 91 -8.75 -13.44 5.29
N ASP A 92 -8.63 -13.86 6.55
CA ASP A 92 -9.34 -13.22 7.66
C ASP A 92 -8.77 -11.84 7.94
N LYS A 93 -7.44 -11.72 7.86
CA LYS A 93 -6.77 -10.43 7.96
C LYS A 93 -7.09 -9.52 6.78
N LEU A 94 -7.07 -10.06 5.55
CA LEU A 94 -7.46 -9.30 4.36
C LEU A 94 -8.89 -8.76 4.48
N ARG A 95 -9.84 -9.58 4.93
CA ARG A 95 -11.24 -9.18 5.14
C ARG A 95 -11.35 -8.02 6.12
N ARG A 96 -10.73 -8.14 7.30
CA ARG A 96 -10.74 -7.09 8.33
C ARG A 96 -10.13 -5.78 7.83
N VAL A 97 -9.06 -5.87 7.05
CA VAL A 97 -8.44 -4.68 6.44
C VAL A 97 -9.37 -4.03 5.42
N ILE A 98 -10.03 -4.80 4.55
CA ILE A 98 -11.00 -4.28 3.56
C ILE A 98 -12.19 -3.61 4.26
N GLU A 99 -12.71 -4.21 5.33
CA GLU A 99 -13.79 -3.63 6.14
C GLU A 99 -13.36 -2.31 6.78
N ALA A 100 -12.15 -2.25 7.35
CA ALA A 100 -11.63 -1.01 7.93
C ALA A 100 -11.38 0.08 6.90
N ILE A 101 -10.90 -0.26 5.70
CA ILE A 101 -10.80 0.71 4.60
C ILE A 101 -12.18 1.28 4.31
N TYR A 102 -13.18 0.42 4.09
CA TYR A 102 -14.54 0.85 3.76
C TYR A 102 -15.13 1.77 4.83
N GLU A 103 -14.98 1.42 6.11
CA GLU A 103 -15.56 2.15 7.24
C GLU A 103 -15.11 3.62 7.30
N VAL A 104 -13.85 3.91 6.98
CA VAL A 104 -13.29 5.26 7.05
C VAL A 104 -13.17 5.95 5.69
N HIS A 105 -13.56 5.29 4.60
CA HIS A 105 -13.44 5.85 3.25
C HIS A 105 -14.57 6.85 2.95
N CYS A 106 -14.23 7.99 2.34
CA CYS A 106 -15.24 8.99 1.98
C CYS A 106 -16.10 8.61 0.76
N TYR A 107 -15.59 7.74 -0.10
CA TYR A 107 -16.33 7.23 -1.25
C TYR A 107 -17.30 6.12 -0.84
N TYR A 108 -18.52 6.19 -1.36
CA TYR A 108 -19.53 5.15 -1.16
C TYR A 108 -19.15 3.81 -1.85
N GLU A 109 -18.35 3.87 -2.91
CA GLU A 109 -17.76 2.73 -3.62
C GLU A 109 -16.23 2.91 -3.71
N PRO A 110 -15.46 2.52 -2.68
CA PRO A 110 -14.01 2.65 -2.71
C PRO A 110 -13.37 1.69 -3.71
N VAL A 111 -12.38 2.17 -4.46
CA VAL A 111 -11.58 1.32 -5.35
C VAL A 111 -10.54 0.58 -4.52
N ILE A 112 -10.71 -0.73 -4.37
CA ILE A 112 -9.79 -1.62 -3.65
C ILE A 112 -9.41 -2.78 -4.59
N ILE A 113 -8.11 -3.00 -4.78
CA ILE A 113 -7.56 -4.03 -5.66
C ILE A 113 -6.68 -4.97 -4.84
N VAL A 114 -6.87 -6.27 -5.00
CA VAL A 114 -6.06 -7.32 -4.36
C VAL A 114 -5.41 -8.18 -5.43
N GLN A 115 -4.10 -8.44 -5.29
CA GLN A 115 -3.35 -9.32 -6.19
C GLN A 115 -2.47 -10.29 -5.39
N GLU A 116 -2.33 -11.52 -5.86
CA GLU A 116 -1.31 -12.46 -5.35
C GLU A 116 0.06 -12.09 -5.91
N VAL A 117 1.04 -11.93 -5.03
CA VAL A 117 2.40 -11.54 -5.40
C VAL A 117 3.44 -12.31 -4.61
N LEU A 118 4.67 -12.35 -5.14
CA LEU A 118 5.86 -12.65 -4.36
C LEU A 118 6.56 -11.34 -3.96
N ARG A 119 6.71 -11.09 -2.66
CA ARG A 119 7.46 -9.95 -2.12
C ARG A 119 8.79 -10.44 -1.55
N SER A 120 9.87 -9.71 -1.82
CA SER A 120 11.18 -10.03 -1.24
C SER A 120 11.24 -9.71 0.25
N ARG A 121 12.04 -10.46 1.01
CA ARG A 121 12.44 -10.17 2.39
C ARG A 121 13.92 -10.50 2.54
N GLY A 122 14.70 -9.55 3.04
CA GLY A 122 16.13 -9.75 3.31
C GLY A 122 16.38 -10.73 4.45
N LYS A 123 17.36 -11.62 4.29
CA LYS A 123 17.78 -12.57 5.34
C LYS A 123 18.74 -11.97 6.38
N GLY A 124 19.12 -10.69 6.24
CA GLY A 124 20.02 -10.01 7.17
C GLY A 124 21.46 -10.53 7.13
N LEU A 125 22.01 -10.71 5.91
CA LEU A 125 23.43 -11.06 5.76
C LEU A 125 24.34 -9.94 6.29
N ASP A 126 25.53 -10.30 6.77
CA ASP A 126 26.58 -9.33 7.11
C ASP A 126 27.08 -8.66 5.81
N ASP A 127 26.54 -7.47 5.54
CA ASP A 127 26.83 -6.68 4.37
C ASP A 127 27.51 -5.35 4.72
N ASN A 128 28.15 -5.28 5.89
CA ASN A 128 28.90 -4.11 6.38
C ASN A 128 30.06 -3.70 5.44
N LYS A 129 30.53 -4.60 4.58
CA LYS A 129 31.56 -4.33 3.56
C LYS A 129 31.02 -4.17 2.14
N ASN A 130 29.71 -4.29 1.94
CA ASN A 130 29.13 -4.18 0.60
C ASN A 130 29.07 -2.70 0.18
N PRO A 131 29.80 -2.28 -0.87
CA PRO A 131 29.89 -0.88 -1.28
C PRO A 131 28.60 -0.34 -1.91
N HIS A 132 27.64 -1.22 -2.24
CA HIS A 132 26.35 -0.81 -2.77
C HIS A 132 25.35 -0.42 -1.68
N ARG A 133 25.61 -0.74 -0.41
CA ARG A 133 24.73 -0.33 0.70
C ARG A 133 24.88 1.15 0.98
N TRP A 134 23.76 1.86 0.96
CA TRP A 134 23.75 3.30 1.22
C TRP A 134 24.28 3.64 2.62
N TRP A 135 24.08 2.76 3.61
CA TRP A 135 24.64 2.95 4.96
C TRP A 135 26.17 2.81 5.06
N ASN A 136 26.79 2.15 4.08
CA ASN A 136 28.24 2.03 3.97
C ASN A 136 28.85 3.17 3.12
N LYS A 137 28.01 4.04 2.54
CA LYS A 137 28.42 5.23 1.80
C LYS A 137 28.37 6.48 2.70
N THR A 138 29.11 7.51 2.34
CA THR A 138 28.95 8.85 2.92
C THR A 138 27.70 9.51 2.34
N GLY A 139 26.78 10.02 3.17
CA GLY A 139 25.55 10.68 2.69
C GLY A 139 24.68 11.28 3.80
N ASP A 140 23.71 12.09 3.37
CA ASP A 140 22.92 13.04 4.18
C ASP A 140 21.96 12.39 5.19
N TRP A 141 21.73 11.08 5.07
CA TRP A 141 20.92 10.28 5.98
C TRP A 141 21.51 10.12 7.39
N LYS A 142 22.80 10.48 7.58
CA LYS A 142 23.44 10.53 8.91
C LYS A 142 23.04 11.76 9.71
N THR A 143 22.52 12.79 9.05
CA THR A 143 21.85 13.92 9.68
C THR A 143 20.36 13.64 9.60
N ALA A 144 19.79 13.11 10.68
CA ALA A 144 18.34 13.12 10.85
C ALA A 144 17.92 14.59 10.94
N ASN A 145 17.50 15.19 9.82
CA ASN A 145 16.69 16.40 9.91
C ASN A 145 15.34 15.92 10.43
N GLY A 146 15.01 16.40 11.62
CA GLY A 146 13.84 16.01 12.41
C GLY A 146 12.51 16.38 11.79
#